data_AF-A0A1G6IJJ5-F1
#
_entry.id   AF-A0A1G6IJJ5-F1
#
_cell.length_a   1.000
_cell.length_b   1.000
_cell.length_c   1.000
_cell.angle_alpha   90.00
_cell.angle_beta   90.00
_cell.angle_gamma   90.00
#
_symmetry.space_group_name_H-M   'P 1'
#
loop_
_entity.id
_entity.type
_entity.pdbx_description
1 polymer ?
#
loop_
_entity_poly.entity_id
_entity_poly.type
_entity_poly.pdbx_seq_one_letter_code
_entity_poly.pdbx_strand_id
1 'polypeptide(L)'
;MSKKKLYILIAVVVFLLLGWFSGFLKALTWHLWLAYGVYYGIVTGIIVIAFTLWLTRKMWVWLPIAIIILLSIGGCYMQEDTDMKRAEEVAKSFLEENYMGVESIKVTNKGRNPMGHISVGGYVNDAPEMNFGVTINDEFEVSGVTESKVFLEWNKEDE
;
A
#
# COMPACT_ATOMS: atom_id res chain seq x y z
N MET A 1 65.24 15.41 -70.50
CA MET A 1 64.70 14.35 -69.60
C MET A 1 63.84 13.40 -70.44
N SER A 2 64.03 12.08 -70.35
CA SER A 2 63.19 11.14 -71.14
C SER A 2 61.79 11.04 -70.53
N LYS A 3 60.75 10.92 -71.38
CA LYS A 3 59.34 10.81 -70.93
C LYS A 3 59.16 9.72 -69.86
N LYS A 4 59.90 8.61 -69.95
CA LYS A 4 59.86 7.52 -68.95
C LYS A 4 60.27 7.98 -67.55
N LYS A 5 61.32 8.80 -67.43
CA LYS A 5 61.76 9.34 -66.13
C LYS A 5 60.73 10.29 -65.51
N LEU A 6 60.03 11.07 -66.33
CA LEU A 6 58.97 11.97 -65.88
C LEU A 6 57.76 11.18 -65.34
N TYR A 7 57.32 10.13 -66.05
CA TYR A 7 56.24 9.26 -65.58
C TYR A 7 56.56 8.58 -64.24
N ILE A 8 57.79 8.07 -64.08
CA ILE A 8 58.22 7.46 -62.83
C ILE A 8 58.21 8.48 -61.69
N LEU A 9 58.68 9.71 -61.94
CA LEU A 9 58.66 10.78 -60.93
C LEU A 9 57.23 11.11 -60.49
N ILE A 10 56.30 11.26 -61.43
CA ILE A 10 54.89 11.54 -61.13
C ILE A 10 54.27 10.39 -60.31
N ALA A 11 54.53 9.14 -60.69
CA ALA A 11 54.00 7.97 -59.98
C ALA A 11 54.48 7.91 -58.52
N VAL A 12 55.76 8.22 -58.27
CA VAL A 12 56.32 8.26 -56.91
C VAL A 12 55.68 9.38 -56.09
N VAL A 13 55.51 10.57 -56.67
CA VAL A 13 54.86 11.71 -55.98
C VAL A 13 53.41 11.37 -55.64
N VAL A 14 52.66 10.78 -56.57
CA VAL A 14 51.27 10.35 -56.34
C VAL A 14 51.20 9.30 -55.22
N PHE A 15 52.10 8.32 -55.21
CA PHE A 15 52.13 7.29 -54.16
C PHE A 15 52.42 7.88 -52.77
N LEU A 16 53.36 8.82 -52.68
CA LEU A 16 53.65 9.53 -51.43
C LEU A 16 52.46 10.37 -50.94
N LEU A 17 51.78 11.06 -51.87
CA LEU A 17 50.58 11.84 -51.53
C LEU A 17 49.41 10.95 -51.06
N LEU A 18 49.21 9.79 -51.70
CA LEU A 18 48.19 8.82 -51.27
C LEU A 18 48.49 8.25 -49.88
N GLY A 19 49.76 7.93 -49.60
CA GLY A 19 50.19 7.48 -48.27
C GLY A 19 49.96 8.55 -47.19
N TRP A 20 50.35 9.80 -47.47
CA TRP A 20 50.12 10.93 -46.56
C TRP A 20 48.62 11.19 -46.33
N PHE A 21 47.82 11.19 -47.40
CA PHE A 21 46.37 11.38 -47.33
C PHE A 21 45.68 10.27 -46.53
N SER A 22 46.12 9.00 -46.69
CA SER A 22 45.62 7.89 -45.87
C SER A 22 45.93 8.06 -44.39
N GLY A 23 47.14 8.51 -44.04
CA GLY A 23 47.52 8.82 -42.67
C GLY A 23 46.68 9.96 -42.07
N PHE A 24 46.46 11.02 -42.85
CA PHE A 24 45.61 12.15 -42.46
C PHE A 24 44.16 11.71 -42.19
N LEU A 25 43.57 10.90 -43.06
CA LEU A 25 42.21 10.40 -42.86
C LEU A 25 42.07 9.55 -41.60
N LYS A 26 43.06 8.71 -41.27
CA LYS A 26 43.06 7.92 -40.03
C LYS A 26 43.18 8.78 -38.78
N ALA A 27 44.00 9.83 -38.82
CA ALA A 27 44.10 10.78 -37.72
C ALA A 27 42.77 11.53 -37.52
N LEU A 28 42.14 11.96 -38.62
CA LEU A 28 40.86 12.65 -38.59
C LEU A 28 39.74 11.77 -38.00
N THR A 29 39.65 10.50 -38.42
CA THR A 29 38.63 9.58 -37.88
C THR A 29 38.84 9.27 -36.40
N TRP A 30 40.10 9.16 -35.94
CA TRP A 30 40.40 8.97 -34.52
C TRP A 30 39.97 10.16 -33.66
N HIS A 31 40.26 11.39 -34.11
CA HIS A 31 39.81 12.60 -33.41
C HIS A 31 38.28 12.75 -33.41
N LEU A 32 37.60 12.41 -34.52
CA LEU A 32 36.14 12.40 -34.58
C LEU A 32 35.54 11.39 -33.61
N TRP A 33 36.13 10.20 -33.47
CA TRP A 33 35.65 9.18 -32.54
C TRP A 33 35.80 9.60 -31.08
N LEU A 34 36.93 10.25 -30.72
CA LEU A 34 37.12 10.83 -29.40
C LEU A 34 36.11 11.94 -29.10
N ALA A 35 35.89 12.86 -30.03
CA ALA A 35 34.92 13.93 -29.87
C ALA A 35 33.49 13.38 -29.69
N TYR A 36 33.14 12.36 -30.46
CA TYR A 36 31.85 11.67 -30.36
C TYR A 36 31.69 10.97 -29.01
N GLY A 37 32.72 10.28 -28.51
CA GLY A 37 32.69 9.64 -27.20
C GLY A 37 32.48 10.63 -26.05
N VAL A 38 33.20 11.77 -26.08
CA VAL A 38 33.04 12.84 -25.07
C VAL A 38 31.64 13.44 -25.13
N TYR A 39 31.13 13.72 -26.33
CA TYR A 39 29.78 14.24 -26.52
C TYR A 39 28.71 13.30 -25.95
N TYR A 40 28.79 11.99 -26.26
CA TYR A 40 27.86 11.01 -25.72
C TYR A 40 27.93 10.90 -24.20
N GLY A 41 29.13 10.95 -23.60
CA GLY A 41 29.29 10.94 -22.15
C GLY A 41 28.60 12.12 -21.46
N ILE A 42 28.74 13.32 -22.04
CA ILE A 42 28.10 14.53 -21.51
C ILE A 42 26.57 14.45 -21.64
N VAL A 43 26.07 14.10 -22.82
CA VAL A 43 24.62 14.02 -23.08
C VAL A 43 23.95 12.97 -22.18
N THR A 44 24.55 11.79 -22.06
CA THR A 44 24.02 10.73 -21.18
C THR A 44 24.07 11.14 -19.71
N GLY A 45 25.14 11.81 -19.25
CA GLY A 45 25.23 12.35 -17.90
C GLY A 45 24.11 13.35 -17.59
N ILE A 46 23.84 14.30 -18.51
CA ILE A 46 22.76 15.29 -18.34
C ILE A 46 21.40 14.61 -18.23
N ILE A 47 21.12 13.60 -19.06
CA ILE A 47 19.86 12.85 -19.04
C ILE A 47 19.67 12.14 -17.70
N VAL A 48 20.72 11.49 -17.17
CA VAL A 48 20.66 10.79 -15.88
C VAL A 48 20.42 11.77 -14.72
N ILE A 49 21.09 12.92 -14.73
CA ILE A 49 20.89 13.97 -13.71
C ILE A 49 19.47 14.54 -13.78
N ALA A 50 18.96 14.85 -14.97
CA ALA A 50 17.61 15.35 -15.16
C ALA A 50 16.56 14.32 -14.69
N PHE A 51 16.76 13.04 -14.99
CA PHE A 51 15.87 11.96 -14.58
C PHE A 51 15.86 11.76 -13.06
N THR A 52 17.03 11.78 -12.41
CA THR A 52 17.13 11.65 -10.94
C THR A 52 16.51 12.86 -10.21
N LEU A 53 16.70 14.08 -10.72
CA LEU A 53 16.02 15.27 -10.21
C LEU A 53 14.50 15.21 -10.39
N TRP A 54 14.03 14.69 -11.53
CA TRP A 54 12.60 14.50 -11.78
C TRP A 54 11.99 13.47 -10.82
N LEU A 55 12.66 12.34 -10.61
CA LEU A 55 12.22 11.29 -9.68
C LEU A 55 12.16 11.80 -8.24
N THR A 56 13.21 12.47 -7.77
CA THR A 56 13.23 13.04 -6.42
C THR A 56 12.13 14.08 -6.25
N ARG A 57 11.95 15.03 -7.17
CA ARG A 57 10.88 16.03 -7.06
C ARG A 57 9.49 15.40 -7.00
N LYS A 58 9.24 14.35 -7.79
CA LYS A 58 7.95 13.66 -7.79
C LYS A 58 7.74 12.84 -6.52
N MET A 59 8.76 12.10 -6.05
CA MET A 59 8.67 11.26 -4.84
C MET A 59 8.30 12.04 -3.58
N TRP A 60 8.81 13.27 -3.41
CA TRP A 60 8.54 14.07 -2.22
C TRP A 60 7.08 14.52 -2.09
N VAL A 61 6.33 14.55 -3.20
CA VAL A 61 4.88 14.84 -3.17
C VAL A 61 4.07 13.57 -2.84
N TRP A 62 4.46 12.42 -3.40
CA TRP A 62 3.69 11.18 -3.23
C TRP A 62 3.93 10.49 -1.89
N LEU A 63 5.12 10.62 -1.30
CA LEU A 63 5.48 9.98 -0.03
C LEU A 63 4.58 10.42 1.16
N PRO A 64 4.33 11.72 1.42
CA PRO A 64 3.43 12.12 2.50
C PRO A 64 1.98 11.70 2.26
N ILE A 65 1.51 11.71 1.01
CA ILE A 65 0.14 11.27 0.65
C ILE A 65 -0.05 9.79 1.00
N ALA A 66 0.93 8.94 0.65
CA ALA A 66 0.88 7.52 0.98
C ALA A 66 0.86 7.28 2.50
N ILE A 67 1.64 8.04 3.27
CA ILE A 67 1.68 7.94 4.74
C ILE A 67 0.33 8.33 5.36
N ILE A 68 -0.30 9.41 4.89
CA ILE A 68 -1.62 9.84 5.39
C ILE A 68 -2.67 8.75 5.16
N ILE A 69 -2.69 8.14 3.96
CA ILE A 69 -3.62 7.05 3.64
C ILE A 69 -3.41 5.85 4.58
N LEU A 70 -2.16 5.45 4.81
CA LEU A 70 -1.82 4.35 5.73
C LEU A 70 -2.29 4.62 7.17
N LEU A 71 -2.10 5.85 7.67
CA LEU A 71 -2.53 6.23 9.02
C LEU A 71 -4.06 6.25 9.16
N SER A 72 -4.78 6.75 8.15
CA SER A 72 -6.25 6.78 8.16
C SER A 72 -6.88 5.39 8.17
N ILE A 73 -6.28 4.42 7.48
CA ILE A 73 -6.78 3.04 7.46
C ILE A 73 -6.52 2.36 8.80
N GLY A 74 -5.33 2.53 9.39
CA GLY A 74 -4.98 1.93 10.68
C GLY A 74 -5.87 2.37 11.85
N GLY A 75 -6.30 3.63 11.85
CA GLY A 75 -7.19 4.16 12.90
C GLY A 75 -8.61 3.57 12.87
N CYS A 76 -9.13 3.22 11.70
CA CYS A 76 -10.48 2.71 11.55
C CYS A 76 -10.61 1.27 12.11
N TYR A 77 -9.60 0.42 11.87
CA TYR A 77 -9.64 -0.98 12.29
C TYR A 77 -9.54 -1.18 13.81
N MET A 78 -8.78 -0.33 14.52
CA MET A 78 -8.61 -0.51 15.98
C MET A 78 -9.87 -0.14 16.77
N GLN A 79 -10.68 0.79 16.27
CA GLN A 79 -11.84 1.29 17.00
C GLN A 79 -13.01 0.29 17.00
N GLU A 80 -13.22 -0.42 15.89
CA GLU A 80 -14.30 -1.40 15.77
C GLU A 80 -14.13 -2.57 16.75
N ASP A 81 -12.92 -3.10 16.89
CA ASP A 81 -12.64 -4.20 17.82
C ASP A 81 -12.84 -3.79 19.29
N THR A 82 -12.45 -2.57 19.66
CA THR A 82 -12.66 -2.05 21.02
C THR A 82 -14.14 -1.83 21.33
N ASP A 83 -14.89 -1.27 20.39
CA ASP A 83 -16.32 -1.02 20.57
C ASP A 83 -17.10 -2.34 20.71
N MET A 84 -16.77 -3.35 19.89
CA MET A 84 -17.41 -4.66 19.94
C MET A 84 -17.16 -5.39 21.26
N LYS A 85 -15.95 -5.27 21.84
CA LYS A 85 -15.63 -5.84 23.16
C LYS A 85 -16.39 -5.13 24.27
N ARG A 86 -16.44 -3.80 24.23
CA ARG A 86 -17.16 -3.02 25.23
C ARG A 86 -18.67 -3.29 25.20
N ALA A 87 -19.25 -3.40 24.00
CA ALA A 87 -20.65 -3.80 23.86
C ALA A 87 -20.90 -5.22 24.41
N GLU A 88 -19.98 -6.16 24.19
CA GLU A 88 -20.07 -7.50 24.77
C GLU A 88 -20.07 -7.48 26.30
N GLU A 89 -19.23 -6.65 26.93
CA GLU A 89 -19.16 -6.48 28.38
C GLU A 89 -20.44 -5.85 28.95
N VAL A 90 -21.00 -4.84 28.28
CA VAL A 90 -22.27 -4.21 28.67
C VAL A 90 -23.42 -5.21 28.58
N ALA A 91 -23.49 -6.01 27.50
CA ALA A 91 -24.52 -7.03 27.35
C ALA A 91 -24.45 -8.08 28.46
N LYS A 92 -23.25 -8.54 28.83
CA LYS A 92 -23.05 -9.50 29.93
C LYS A 92 -23.48 -8.92 31.26
N SER A 93 -23.00 -7.71 31.58
CA SER A 93 -23.35 -7.03 32.83
C SER A 93 -24.86 -6.81 32.95
N PHE A 94 -25.51 -6.40 31.87
CA PHE A 94 -26.97 -6.26 31.85
C PHE A 94 -27.69 -7.58 32.16
N LEU A 95 -27.26 -8.69 31.57
CA LEU A 95 -27.88 -10.00 31.80
C LEU A 95 -27.67 -10.50 33.23
N GLU A 96 -26.45 -10.34 33.78
CA GLU A 96 -26.13 -10.74 35.16
C GLU A 96 -26.87 -9.89 36.20
N GLU A 97 -27.11 -8.61 35.92
CA GLU A 97 -27.79 -7.70 36.86
C GLU A 97 -29.32 -7.81 36.81
N ASN A 98 -29.89 -8.20 35.66
CA ASN A 98 -31.36 -8.15 35.44
C ASN A 98 -32.04 -9.53 35.46
N TYR A 99 -31.30 -10.63 35.34
CA TYR A 99 -31.87 -11.98 35.33
C TYR A 99 -31.24 -12.82 36.43
N MET A 100 -32.06 -13.48 37.23
CA MET A 100 -31.58 -14.36 38.29
C MET A 100 -31.15 -15.70 37.68
N GLY A 101 -30.15 -16.37 38.27
CA GLY A 101 -29.71 -17.71 37.86
C GLY A 101 -28.83 -17.77 36.60
N VAL A 102 -28.37 -16.63 36.07
CA VAL A 102 -27.41 -16.62 34.96
C VAL A 102 -26.04 -17.03 35.48
N GLU A 103 -25.60 -18.25 35.14
CA GLU A 103 -24.30 -18.81 35.53
C GLU A 103 -23.27 -18.71 34.41
N SER A 104 -23.70 -18.87 33.16
CA SER A 104 -22.83 -18.75 31.98
C SER A 104 -23.48 -17.95 30.87
N ILE A 105 -22.69 -17.15 30.16
CA ILE A 105 -23.15 -16.36 29.01
C ILE A 105 -22.23 -16.65 27.83
N LYS A 106 -22.82 -17.15 26.74
CA LYS A 106 -22.08 -17.48 25.51
C LYS A 106 -22.55 -16.64 24.35
N VAL A 107 -21.68 -15.73 23.93
CA VAL A 107 -21.91 -14.86 22.78
C VAL A 107 -21.55 -15.61 21.50
N THR A 108 -22.52 -15.72 20.59
CA THR A 108 -22.35 -16.42 19.30
C THR A 108 -22.37 -15.47 18.12
N ASN A 109 -22.98 -14.29 18.28
CA ASN A 109 -23.09 -13.30 17.23
C ASN A 109 -22.86 -11.89 17.79
N LYS A 110 -22.13 -11.08 17.04
CA LYS A 110 -22.01 -9.65 17.28
C LYS A 110 -21.92 -8.92 15.94
N GLY A 111 -22.61 -7.79 15.83
CA GLY A 111 -22.61 -7.02 14.60
C GLY A 111 -23.14 -5.62 14.80
N ARG A 112 -22.66 -4.69 13.97
CA ARG A 112 -23.14 -3.31 13.95
C ARG A 112 -24.22 -3.17 12.89
N ASN A 113 -25.33 -2.54 13.24
CA ASN A 113 -26.38 -2.24 12.28
C ASN A 113 -26.06 -0.92 11.52
N PRO A 114 -26.76 -0.63 10.40
CA PRO A 114 -26.55 0.61 9.65
C PRO A 114 -26.81 1.90 10.45
N MET A 115 -27.51 1.80 11.58
CA MET A 115 -27.81 2.92 12.48
C MET A 115 -26.70 3.14 13.53
N GLY A 116 -25.61 2.37 13.51
CA GLY A 116 -24.49 2.51 14.44
C GLY A 116 -24.56 1.59 15.66
N HIS A 117 -25.76 1.09 16.00
CA HIS A 117 -25.97 0.26 17.19
C HIS A 117 -25.32 -1.11 17.03
N ILE A 118 -24.79 -1.63 18.13
CA ILE A 118 -24.15 -2.94 18.19
C ILE A 118 -25.16 -3.94 18.77
N SER A 119 -25.45 -4.99 18.01
CA SER A 119 -26.24 -6.13 18.48
C SER A 119 -25.31 -7.23 18.97
N VAL A 120 -25.52 -7.69 20.19
CA VAL A 120 -24.82 -8.82 20.82
C VAL A 120 -25.84 -9.92 21.06
N GLY A 121 -25.63 -11.10 20.47
CA GLY A 121 -26.53 -12.24 20.55
C GLY A 121 -25.82 -13.50 21.02
N GLY A 122 -26.54 -14.33 21.75
CA GLY A 122 -25.97 -15.50 22.40
C GLY A 122 -27.02 -16.36 23.08
N TYR A 123 -26.56 -17.18 24.01
CA TYR A 123 -27.39 -17.95 24.92
C TYR A 123 -26.79 -18.00 26.32
N VAL A 124 -27.63 -18.23 27.32
CA VAL A 124 -27.23 -18.38 28.73
C VAL A 124 -27.20 -19.85 29.15
N ASN A 125 -26.47 -20.16 30.21
CA ASN A 125 -26.40 -21.46 30.89
C ASN A 125 -26.10 -22.65 29.94
N ASP A 126 -25.29 -22.39 28.92
CA ASP A 126 -24.97 -23.33 27.84
C ASP A 126 -26.18 -23.99 27.15
N ALA A 127 -27.36 -23.35 27.25
CA ALA A 127 -28.63 -23.81 26.73
C ALA A 127 -29.04 -22.99 25.48
N PRO A 128 -28.84 -23.49 24.24
CA PRO A 128 -29.11 -22.73 23.01
C PRO A 128 -30.56 -22.24 22.86
N GLU A 129 -31.51 -22.91 23.51
CA GLU A 129 -32.91 -22.53 23.62
C GLU A 129 -33.13 -21.28 24.47
N MET A 130 -32.24 -20.98 25.42
CA MET A 130 -32.22 -19.76 26.23
C MET A 130 -31.43 -18.66 25.54
N ASN A 131 -31.81 -18.34 24.30
CA ASN A 131 -31.15 -17.31 23.51
C ASN A 131 -31.57 -15.89 23.91
N PHE A 132 -30.62 -14.97 23.74
CA PHE A 132 -30.79 -13.55 23.97
C PHE A 132 -30.22 -12.73 22.80
N GLY A 133 -30.70 -11.50 22.69
CA GLY A 133 -30.16 -10.44 21.86
C GLY A 133 -30.25 -9.11 22.59
N VAL A 134 -29.12 -8.44 22.77
CA VAL A 134 -29.03 -7.10 23.36
C VAL A 134 -28.58 -6.14 22.29
N THR A 135 -29.29 -5.03 22.12
CA THR A 135 -28.94 -3.94 21.20
C THR A 135 -28.41 -2.77 22.00
N ILE A 136 -27.20 -2.33 21.69
CA ILE A 136 -26.45 -1.31 22.42
C ILE A 136 -26.24 -0.10 21.51
N ASN A 137 -26.55 1.09 22.01
CA ASN A 137 -26.40 2.34 21.25
C ASN A 137 -24.92 2.80 21.21
N ASP A 138 -24.64 3.90 20.52
CA ASP A 138 -23.29 4.46 20.39
C ASP A 138 -22.71 4.99 21.73
N GLU A 139 -23.57 5.19 22.74
CA GLU A 139 -23.19 5.60 24.10
C GLU A 139 -22.90 4.40 25.02
N PHE A 140 -22.95 3.17 24.48
CA PHE A 140 -22.79 1.92 25.20
C PHE A 140 -23.88 1.65 26.25
N GLU A 141 -25.11 2.10 25.96
CA GLU A 141 -26.29 1.82 26.77
C GLU A 141 -27.21 0.81 26.08
N VAL A 142 -27.93 0.01 26.87
CA VAL A 142 -28.89 -0.97 26.36
C VAL A 142 -30.12 -0.23 25.81
N SER A 143 -30.32 -0.35 24.50
CA SER A 143 -31.41 0.28 23.75
C SER A 143 -32.53 -0.70 23.37
N GLY A 144 -32.28 -2.00 23.50
CA GLY A 144 -33.29 -3.03 23.30
C GLY A 144 -32.79 -4.40 23.72
N VAL A 145 -33.73 -5.24 24.15
CA VAL A 145 -33.47 -6.62 24.55
C VAL A 145 -34.46 -7.53 23.84
N THR A 146 -34.03 -8.73 23.49
CA THR A 146 -34.85 -9.76 22.88
C THR A 146 -34.47 -11.08 23.50
N GLU A 147 -35.45 -11.75 24.09
CA GLU A 147 -35.27 -13.02 24.78
C GLU A 147 -36.13 -14.10 24.12
N SER A 148 -35.65 -15.34 24.17
CA SER A 148 -36.47 -16.48 23.80
C SER A 148 -37.62 -16.65 24.80
N LYS A 149 -38.73 -17.25 24.35
CA LYS A 149 -39.84 -17.61 25.25
C LYS A 149 -39.38 -18.53 26.38
N VAL A 150 -38.49 -19.47 26.07
CA VAL A 150 -37.93 -20.41 27.04
C VAL A 150 -37.14 -19.66 28.12
N PHE A 151 -36.36 -18.64 27.74
CA PHE A 151 -35.61 -17.82 28.68
C PHE A 151 -36.54 -17.00 29.59
N LEU A 152 -37.61 -16.42 29.03
CA LEU A 152 -38.61 -15.65 29.79
C LEU A 152 -39.43 -16.52 30.75
N GLU A 153 -39.74 -17.75 30.36
CA GLU A 153 -40.48 -18.70 31.21
C GLU A 153 -39.61 -19.15 32.39
N TRP A 154 -38.34 -19.50 32.11
CA TRP A 154 -37.38 -19.90 33.15
C TRP A 154 -37.17 -18.81 34.20
N ASN A 155 -36.95 -17.55 33.80
CA ASN A 155 -36.71 -16.45 34.75
C ASN A 155 -37.95 -16.11 35.63
N LYS A 156 -39.15 -16.55 35.25
CA LYS A 156 -40.38 -16.34 36.04
C LYS A 156 -40.63 -17.43 37.07
N GLU A 157 -40.00 -18.59 36.96
CA GLU A 157 -40.14 -19.67 37.94
C GLU A 157 -39.33 -19.41 39.22
N ASP A 158 -38.35 -18.49 39.14
CA ASP A 158 -37.46 -18.12 40.25
C ASP A 158 -37.88 -16.83 41.00
N GLU A 159 -38.99 -16.16 40.60
CA GLU A 159 -39.63 -15.01 41.30
C GLU A 159 -40.66 -15.46 42.35
#